data_AF-A0A724XIQ9-F1
#
_entry.id   AF-A0A724XIQ9-F1
#
_cell.length_a   1.000
_cell.length_b   1.000
_cell.length_c   1.000
_cell.angle_alpha   90.00
_cell.angle_beta   90.00
_cell.angle_gamma   90.00
#
_symmetry.space_group_name_H-M   'P 1'
#
loop_
_entity.id
_entity.type
_entity.pdbx_description
1 polymer ?
#
loop_
_entity_poly.entity_id
_entity_poly.type
_entity_poly.pdbx_seq_one_letter_code
_entity_poly.pdbx_strand_id
1 'polypeptide(L)'
;MIAGGELNKKHLTELRKALASMELPPQKRQRLIWRLAKYGVIAAAKRHVRNQESPDGQKWPGRKTKRKGKMLRNLPKLLHIREMPEIQAVRIYLQGGGYRNGEAPVPAGTVGYAQQNGMRVKVSRRSQPRKADAGKMATPAQAKKLRALGYRVRTGKRWKKPTLGDITRTIPYSQAGLLIRKL
;
A
#
# COMPACT_ATOMS: atom_id res chain seq x y z
N MET A 1 -1.31 -21.85 24.45
CA MET A 1 -0.74 -21.38 23.17
C MET A 1 -1.79 -20.58 22.43
N ILE A 2 -1.43 -19.41 21.90
CA ILE A 2 -2.26 -18.60 21.00
C ILE A 2 -2.24 -19.34 19.65
N ALA A 3 -3.35 -19.39 18.93
CA ALA A 3 -3.42 -20.01 17.61
C ALA A 3 -4.01 -18.96 16.66
N GLY A 4 -3.21 -18.48 15.70
CA GLY A 4 -3.70 -17.55 14.66
C GLY A 4 -3.94 -16.11 15.14
N GLY A 5 -3.31 -15.67 16.23
CA GLY A 5 -3.48 -14.32 16.78
C GLY A 5 -4.73 -14.16 17.66
N GLU A 6 -5.54 -15.21 17.79
CA GLU A 6 -6.56 -15.35 18.82
C GLU A 6 -6.00 -16.22 19.97
N LEU A 7 -6.41 -15.94 21.21
CA LEU A 7 -6.31 -16.97 22.27
C LEU A 7 -6.90 -18.26 21.68
N ASN A 8 -6.23 -19.40 21.83
CA ASN A 8 -6.78 -20.71 21.43
C ASN A 8 -8.27 -20.74 21.77
N LYS A 9 -9.13 -21.12 20.82
CA LYS A 9 -10.60 -21.04 20.95
C LYS A 9 -11.09 -21.56 22.31
N LYS A 10 -10.48 -22.63 22.82
CA LYS A 10 -10.73 -23.15 24.17
C LYS A 10 -10.40 -22.14 25.27
N HIS A 11 -9.20 -21.57 25.26
CA HIS A 11 -8.75 -20.55 26.22
C HIS A 11 -9.59 -19.26 26.13
N LEU A 12 -10.03 -18.88 24.93
CA LEU A 12 -10.90 -17.72 24.73
C LEU A 12 -12.29 -17.95 25.33
N THR A 13 -12.85 -19.14 25.14
CA THR A 13 -14.13 -19.53 25.77
C THR A 13 -14.00 -19.62 27.29
N GLU A 14 -12.92 -20.20 27.81
CA GLU A 14 -12.63 -20.23 29.25
C GLU A 14 -12.48 -18.83 29.85
N LEU A 15 -11.74 -17.94 29.18
CA LEU A 15 -11.63 -16.55 29.60
C LEU A 15 -12.99 -15.85 29.60
N ARG A 16 -13.82 -16.06 28.57
CA ARG A 16 -15.18 -15.50 28.52
C ARG A 16 -16.06 -16.03 29.65
N LYS A 17 -16.00 -17.33 29.95
CA LYS A 17 -16.72 -17.94 31.07
C LYS A 17 -16.26 -17.36 32.41
N ALA A 18 -14.95 -17.25 32.62
CA ALA A 18 -14.38 -16.65 33.82
C ALA A 18 -14.76 -15.17 33.96
N LEU A 19 -14.79 -14.40 32.87
CA LEU A 19 -15.23 -13.01 32.88
C LEU A 19 -16.74 -12.86 33.11
N ALA A 20 -17.55 -13.82 32.64
CA ALA A 20 -18.98 -13.84 32.86
C ALA A 20 -19.33 -14.26 34.30
N SER A 21 -18.56 -15.18 34.90
CA SER A 21 -18.70 -15.60 36.29
C SER A 21 -18.21 -14.55 37.28
N MET A 22 -17.31 -13.65 36.85
CA MET A 22 -16.99 -12.47 37.64
C MET A 22 -18.15 -11.48 37.54
N GLU A 23 -18.82 -11.21 38.67
CA GLU A 23 -19.87 -10.19 38.83
C GLU A 23 -19.30 -8.77 38.74
N LEU A 24 -18.62 -8.46 37.64
CA LEU A 24 -18.04 -7.15 37.39
C LEU A 24 -19.11 -6.20 36.83
N PRO A 25 -19.25 -5.00 37.41
CA PRO A 25 -19.99 -3.90 36.80
C PRO A 25 -19.52 -3.67 35.34
N PRO A 26 -20.43 -3.26 34.42
CA PRO A 26 -20.12 -3.10 33.01
C PRO A 26 -18.86 -2.26 32.72
N GLN A 27 -18.65 -1.17 33.47
CA GLN A 27 -17.47 -0.31 33.32
C GLN A 27 -16.17 -1.02 33.70
N LYS A 28 -16.16 -1.81 34.79
CA LYS A 28 -14.98 -2.58 35.22
C LYS A 28 -14.65 -3.67 34.21
N ARG A 29 -15.68 -4.33 33.66
CA ARG A 29 -15.54 -5.32 32.59
C ARG A 29 -14.94 -4.69 31.33
N GLN A 30 -15.48 -3.55 30.88
CA GLN A 30 -14.96 -2.84 29.72
C GLN A 30 -13.49 -2.42 29.93
N ARG A 31 -13.16 -1.90 31.12
CA ARG A 31 -11.78 -1.54 31.48
C ARG A 31 -10.84 -2.74 31.48
N LEU A 32 -11.30 -3.89 31.95
CA LEU A 32 -10.54 -5.14 31.92
C LEU A 32 -10.26 -5.59 30.49
N ILE A 33 -11.26 -5.57 29.61
CA ILE A 33 -11.10 -5.89 28.19
C ILE A 33 -10.11 -4.94 27.52
N TRP A 34 -10.20 -3.64 27.81
CA TRP A 34 -9.22 -2.66 27.34
C TRP A 34 -7.80 -2.97 27.81
N ARG A 35 -7.62 -3.33 29.08
CA ARG A 35 -6.31 -3.69 29.64
C ARG A 35 -5.75 -4.96 28.99
N LEU A 36 -6.59 -5.97 28.75
CA LEU A 36 -6.20 -7.17 28.03
C LEU A 36 -5.76 -6.86 26.59
N ALA A 37 -6.48 -5.99 25.89
CA ALA A 37 -6.08 -5.53 24.55
C ALA A 37 -4.75 -4.77 24.59
N LYS A 38 -4.60 -3.81 25.51
CA LYS A 38 -3.43 -2.93 25.60
C LYS A 38 -2.16 -3.64 26.04
N TYR A 39 -2.24 -4.38 27.15
CA TYR A 39 -1.09 -4.98 27.83
C TYR A 39 -0.90 -6.45 27.50
N GLY A 40 -1.94 -7.15 27.07
CA GLY A 40 -1.82 -8.51 26.56
C GLY A 40 -1.53 -8.51 25.07
N VAL A 41 -2.55 -8.24 24.26
CA VAL A 41 -2.51 -8.44 22.80
C VAL A 41 -1.49 -7.53 22.12
N ILE A 42 -1.55 -6.21 22.33
CA ILE A 42 -0.62 -5.28 21.67
C ILE A 42 0.82 -5.48 22.14
N ALA A 43 1.03 -5.75 23.43
CA ALA A 43 2.38 -6.00 23.95
C ALA A 43 2.98 -7.30 23.37
N ALA A 44 2.18 -8.37 23.31
CA ALA A 44 2.56 -9.62 22.66
C ALA A 44 2.88 -9.38 21.18
N ALA A 45 2.02 -8.69 20.43
CA ALA A 45 2.28 -8.36 19.02
C ALA A 45 3.59 -7.59 18.84
N LYS A 46 3.87 -6.59 19.67
CA LYS A 46 5.15 -5.86 19.66
C LYS A 46 6.35 -6.78 19.90
N ARG A 47 6.23 -7.73 20.82
CA ARG A 47 7.28 -8.71 21.13
C ARG A 47 7.51 -9.67 19.95
N HIS A 48 6.45 -10.29 19.44
CA HIS A 48 6.53 -11.24 18.31
C HIS A 48 7.10 -10.57 17.06
N VAL A 49 6.64 -9.36 16.70
CA VAL A 49 7.24 -8.62 15.58
C VAL A 49 8.71 -8.24 15.85
N ARG A 50 9.08 -7.86 17.08
CA ARG A 50 10.48 -7.57 17.41
C ARG A 50 11.37 -8.81 17.23
N ASN A 51 10.84 -9.99 17.57
CA ASN A 51 11.52 -11.27 17.45
C ASN A 51 11.44 -11.88 16.04
N GLN A 52 10.60 -11.31 15.15
CA GLN A 52 10.29 -11.86 13.82
C GLN A 52 9.65 -13.25 13.93
N GLU A 53 8.64 -13.36 14.77
CA GLU A 53 7.94 -14.60 15.07
C GLU A 53 6.43 -14.44 14.87
N SER A 54 5.77 -15.53 14.53
CA SER A 54 4.32 -15.63 14.56
C SER A 54 3.81 -15.59 16.01
N PRO A 55 2.50 -15.35 16.24
CA PRO A 55 1.90 -15.44 17.57
C PRO A 55 2.12 -16.80 18.26
N ASP A 56 2.34 -17.84 17.46
CA ASP A 56 2.57 -19.22 17.92
C ASP A 56 4.05 -19.47 18.24
N GLY A 57 4.93 -18.49 18.00
CA GLY A 57 6.38 -18.55 18.27
C GLY A 57 7.23 -19.00 17.08
N GLN A 58 6.62 -19.32 15.94
CA GLN A 58 7.37 -19.75 14.75
C GLN A 58 8.11 -18.58 14.12
N LYS A 59 9.42 -18.73 13.86
CA LYS A 59 10.20 -17.68 13.19
C LYS A 59 9.70 -17.44 11.77
N TRP A 60 9.64 -16.17 11.39
CA TRP A 60 9.28 -15.76 10.04
C TRP A 60 10.38 -16.14 9.05
N PRO A 61 10.01 -16.48 7.80
CA PRO A 61 10.98 -16.56 6.74
C PRO A 61 11.67 -15.21 6.55
N GLY A 62 12.92 -15.25 6.08
CA GLY A 62 13.66 -14.05 5.70
C GLY A 62 12.95 -13.25 4.60
N ARG A 63 13.37 -12.00 4.41
CA ARG A 63 12.85 -11.17 3.32
C ARG A 63 13.13 -11.83 1.98
N LYS A 64 12.17 -11.77 1.06
CA LYS A 64 12.38 -12.16 -0.34
C LYS A 64 13.39 -11.26 -1.08
N THR A 65 13.67 -10.07 -0.55
CA THR A 65 14.62 -9.13 -1.13
C THR A 65 15.99 -9.25 -0.47
N LYS A 66 17.06 -8.78 -1.13
CA LYS A 66 18.44 -8.79 -0.60
C LYS A 66 18.66 -7.90 0.64
N ARG A 67 17.63 -7.20 1.15
CA ARG A 67 17.76 -6.27 2.29
C ARG A 67 17.78 -7.04 3.61
N LYS A 68 18.69 -6.69 4.52
CA LYS A 68 18.92 -7.40 5.80
C LYS A 68 18.14 -6.86 7.02
N GLY A 69 17.07 -6.07 6.82
CA GLY A 69 16.33 -5.46 7.93
C GLY A 69 15.22 -6.34 8.51
N LYS A 70 14.82 -6.12 9.78
CA LYS A 70 13.63 -6.76 10.38
C LYS A 70 12.33 -6.29 9.67
N MET A 71 11.38 -7.20 9.45
CA MET A 71 10.08 -6.92 8.84
C MET A 71 9.13 -6.26 9.85
N LEU A 72 8.29 -5.34 9.38
CA LEU A 72 7.16 -4.75 10.11
C LEU A 72 7.48 -4.08 11.46
N ARG A 73 8.74 -3.77 11.79
CA ARG A 73 9.16 -3.24 13.11
C ARG A 73 8.34 -2.05 13.63
N ASN A 74 7.88 -1.17 12.73
CA ASN A 74 7.09 0.01 13.09
C ASN A 74 5.58 -0.22 13.05
N LEU A 75 5.10 -1.29 12.43
CA LEU A 75 3.67 -1.54 12.24
C LEU A 75 2.94 -1.71 13.59
N PRO A 76 3.45 -2.45 14.59
CA PRO A 76 2.79 -2.57 15.89
C PRO A 76 2.71 -1.27 16.70
N LYS A 77 3.47 -0.24 16.34
CA LYS A 77 3.35 1.09 16.98
C LYS A 77 2.08 1.82 16.57
N LEU A 78 1.47 1.37 15.47
CA LEU A 78 0.29 1.96 14.83
C LEU A 78 -1.00 1.23 15.24
N LEU A 79 -0.92 0.34 16.23
CA LEU A 79 -2.09 -0.35 16.77
C LEU A 79 -2.84 0.60 17.71
N HIS A 80 -4.07 0.93 17.33
CA HIS A 80 -5.02 1.70 18.12
C HIS A 80 -6.12 0.80 18.66
N ILE A 81 -6.67 1.23 19.79
CA ILE A 81 -7.77 0.58 20.48
C ILE A 81 -8.97 1.52 20.38
N ARG A 82 -10.08 1.01 19.86
CA ARG A 82 -11.40 1.65 19.96
C ARG A 82 -12.26 0.83 20.91
N GLU A 83 -12.77 1.47 21.95
CA GLU A 83 -13.74 0.87 22.85
C GLU A 83 -15.12 0.77 22.18
N MET A 84 -15.82 -0.33 22.44
CA MET A 84 -17.17 -0.61 21.96
C MET A 84 -18.03 -1.10 23.14
N PRO A 85 -18.43 -0.18 24.05
CA PRO A 85 -19.08 -0.56 25.31
C PRO A 85 -20.44 -1.23 25.09
N GLU A 86 -21.17 -0.86 24.04
CA GLU A 86 -22.50 -1.41 23.66
C GLU A 86 -22.49 -2.94 23.54
N ILE A 87 -21.39 -3.50 23.00
CA ILE A 87 -21.20 -4.94 22.80
C ILE A 87 -20.12 -5.51 23.72
N GLN A 88 -19.73 -4.76 24.76
CA GLN A 88 -18.67 -5.12 25.71
C GLN A 88 -17.39 -5.62 25.02
N ALA A 89 -16.92 -4.88 24.01
CA ALA A 89 -15.79 -5.28 23.20
C ALA A 89 -14.80 -4.14 22.98
N VAL A 90 -13.65 -4.51 22.43
CA VAL A 90 -12.63 -3.60 21.95
C VAL A 90 -12.24 -3.99 20.54
N ARG A 91 -12.15 -3.00 19.65
CA ARG A 91 -11.61 -3.17 18.31
C ARG A 91 -10.17 -2.71 18.27
N ILE A 92 -9.27 -3.61 17.88
CA ILE A 92 -7.87 -3.27 17.58
C ILE A 92 -7.75 -3.04 16.08
N TYR A 93 -7.15 -1.92 15.68
CA TYR A 93 -6.98 -1.59 14.27
C TYR A 93 -5.68 -0.82 14.03
N LEU A 94 -5.20 -0.81 12.79
CA LEU A 94 -4.01 -0.08 12.37
C LEU A 94 -4.40 1.30 11.83
N GLN A 95 -3.77 2.35 12.32
CA GLN A 95 -4.01 3.74 11.89
C GLN A 95 -2.69 4.50 11.71
N GLY A 96 -2.61 5.35 10.69
CA GLY A 96 -1.42 6.17 10.41
C GLY A 96 -0.30 5.41 9.70
N GLY A 97 0.96 5.72 10.05
CA GLY A 97 2.15 5.00 9.57
C GLY A 97 2.91 5.61 8.41
N GLY A 98 2.37 6.64 7.76
CA GLY A 98 3.05 7.39 6.70
C GLY A 98 3.55 6.54 5.54
N TYR A 99 3.00 5.33 5.34
CA TYR A 99 3.40 4.44 4.26
C TYR A 99 2.99 5.03 2.92
N ARG A 100 3.77 4.74 1.89
CA ARG A 100 3.57 5.28 0.54
C ARG A 100 3.88 4.23 -0.51
N ASN A 101 3.19 4.32 -1.64
CA ASN A 101 3.52 3.61 -2.86
C ASN A 101 3.75 4.66 -3.96
N GLY A 102 5.02 5.01 -4.18
CA GLY A 102 5.37 6.22 -4.92
C GLY A 102 4.92 7.46 -4.14
N GLU A 103 4.14 8.32 -4.79
CA GLU A 103 3.59 9.54 -4.19
C GLU A 103 2.26 9.27 -3.44
N ALA A 104 1.61 8.13 -3.69
CA ALA A 104 0.31 7.83 -3.10
C ALA A 104 0.47 7.34 -1.65
N PRO A 105 -0.24 7.93 -0.67
CA PRO A 105 -0.26 7.43 0.69
C PRO A 105 -0.98 6.08 0.77
N VAL A 106 -0.48 5.19 1.63
CA VAL A 106 -1.05 3.86 1.85
C VAL A 106 -1.37 3.70 3.33
N PRO A 107 -2.60 3.31 3.71
CA PRO A 107 -2.95 3.05 5.10
C PRO A 107 -2.15 1.88 5.69
N ALA A 108 -1.76 1.99 6.96
CA ALA A 108 -1.08 0.89 7.67
C ALA A 108 -1.89 -0.42 7.68
N GLY A 109 -3.22 -0.33 7.74
CA GLY A 109 -4.10 -1.50 7.63
C GLY A 109 -3.91 -2.28 6.33
N THR A 110 -3.82 -1.57 5.20
CA THR A 110 -3.55 -2.18 3.88
C THR A 110 -2.19 -2.84 3.85
N VAL A 111 -1.16 -2.20 4.43
CA VAL A 111 0.19 -2.78 4.52
C VAL A 111 0.17 -4.06 5.36
N GLY A 112 -0.48 -4.05 6.53
CA GLY A 112 -0.61 -5.23 7.38
C GLY A 112 -1.34 -6.37 6.67
N TYR A 113 -2.47 -6.08 6.04
CA TYR A 113 -3.26 -7.06 5.29
C TYR A 113 -2.46 -7.69 4.14
N ALA A 114 -1.79 -6.86 3.34
CA ALA A 114 -0.99 -7.33 2.20
C ALA A 114 0.19 -8.21 2.63
N GLN A 115 0.74 -8.01 3.83
CA GLN A 115 1.83 -8.81 4.36
C GLN A 115 1.35 -10.16 4.90
N GLN A 116 0.16 -10.19 5.51
CA GLN A 116 -0.42 -11.42 6.05
C GLN A 116 -0.99 -12.34 4.96
N ASN A 117 -1.79 -11.77 4.05
CA ASN A 117 -2.57 -12.54 3.08
C ASN A 117 -1.95 -12.54 1.68
N GLY A 118 -0.87 -11.78 1.48
CA GLY A 118 -0.40 -11.42 0.14
C GLY A 118 -1.30 -10.36 -0.51
N MET A 119 -0.85 -9.84 -1.65
CA MET A 119 -1.62 -8.88 -2.44
C MET A 119 -1.41 -9.17 -3.93
N ARG A 120 -2.51 -9.23 -4.68
CA ARG A 120 -2.51 -9.29 -6.14
C ARG A 120 -3.07 -7.98 -6.67
N VAL A 121 -2.32 -7.32 -7.54
CA VAL A 121 -2.73 -6.05 -8.16
C VAL A 121 -2.66 -6.21 -9.66
N LYS A 122 -3.74 -5.86 -10.35
CA LYS A 122 -3.77 -5.77 -11.81
C LYS A 122 -3.21 -4.41 -12.22
N VAL A 123 -2.04 -4.42 -12.87
CA VAL A 123 -1.44 -3.19 -13.41
C VAL A 123 -1.86 -3.03 -14.86
N SER A 124 -2.51 -1.91 -15.19
CA SER A 124 -2.88 -1.56 -16.56
C SER A 124 -2.13 -0.32 -17.05
N ARG A 125 -2.02 -0.15 -18.37
CA ARG A 125 -1.42 1.05 -18.96
C ARG A 125 -2.17 2.34 -18.60
N ARG A 126 -3.50 2.26 -18.37
CA ARG A 126 -4.33 3.40 -17.98
C ARG A 126 -4.14 3.78 -16.50
N SER A 127 -3.84 2.81 -15.64
CA SER A 127 -3.65 3.02 -14.20
C SER A 127 -2.26 3.51 -13.82
N GLN A 128 -1.34 3.61 -14.78
CA GLN A 128 -0.01 4.17 -14.57
C GLN A 128 -0.03 5.65 -14.98
N PRO A 129 0.24 6.60 -14.05
CA PRO A 129 0.37 8.00 -14.42
C PRO A 129 1.50 8.13 -15.44
N ARG A 130 1.18 8.66 -16.62
CA ARG A 130 2.21 9.03 -17.59
C ARG A 130 2.91 10.25 -17.02
N LYS A 131 4.17 10.10 -16.61
CA LYS A 131 5.05 11.26 -16.50
C LYS A 131 5.15 11.85 -17.90
N ALA A 132 4.55 13.03 -18.10
CA ALA A 132 4.87 13.82 -19.26
C ALA A 132 6.33 14.22 -19.10
N ASP A 133 7.19 13.76 -20.02
CA ASP A 133 8.58 14.22 -20.07
C ASP A 133 8.54 15.71 -20.48
N ALA A 134 8.32 16.59 -19.51
CA ALA A 134 8.23 18.03 -19.73
C ALA A 134 9.52 18.52 -20.39
N GLY A 135 9.40 19.21 -21.53
CA GLY A 135 10.53 19.70 -22.31
C GLY A 135 11.21 18.68 -23.22
N LYS A 136 10.80 17.40 -23.23
CA LYS A 136 11.36 16.42 -24.17
C LYS A 136 10.77 16.60 -25.56
N MET A 137 11.63 16.86 -26.52
CA MET A 137 11.27 17.03 -27.92
C MET A 137 11.21 15.69 -28.66
N ALA A 138 10.60 15.70 -29.85
CA ALA A 138 10.47 14.54 -30.70
C ALA A 138 11.84 13.91 -30.99
N THR A 139 11.92 12.57 -30.96
CA THR A 139 13.16 11.87 -31.32
C THR A 139 13.37 11.87 -32.83
N PRO A 140 14.62 11.69 -33.31
CA PRO A 140 14.89 11.54 -34.74
C PRO A 140 14.07 10.41 -35.40
N ALA A 141 13.82 9.32 -34.66
CA ALA A 141 12.97 8.21 -35.13
C ALA A 141 11.50 8.65 -35.31
N GLN A 142 10.94 9.41 -34.37
CA GLN A 142 9.59 9.95 -34.49
C GLN A 142 9.50 10.95 -35.65
N ALA A 143 10.51 11.81 -35.83
CA ALA A 143 10.57 12.75 -36.93
C ALA A 143 10.61 12.04 -38.29
N LYS A 144 11.43 10.99 -38.43
CA LYS A 144 11.47 10.14 -39.64
C LYS A 144 10.10 9.50 -39.89
N LYS A 145 9.46 8.94 -38.86
CA LYS A 145 8.14 8.30 -38.98
C LYS A 145 7.05 9.29 -39.37
N LEU A 146 7.00 10.48 -38.77
CA LEU A 146 6.05 11.53 -39.14
C LEU A 146 6.20 11.97 -40.59
N ARG A 147 7.44 12.14 -41.07
CA ARG A 147 7.71 12.47 -42.47
C ARG A 147 7.32 11.35 -43.43
N ALA A 148 7.45 10.09 -43.00
CA ALA A 148 7.00 8.92 -43.77
C ALA A 148 5.47 8.85 -43.85
N LEU A 149 4.77 9.17 -42.77
CA LEU A 149 3.30 9.25 -42.68
C LEU A 149 2.70 10.51 -43.33
N GLY A 150 3.51 11.31 -44.05
CA GLY A 150 3.00 12.47 -44.78
C GLY A 150 2.65 13.69 -43.93
N TYR A 151 3.18 13.80 -42.69
CA TYR A 151 2.99 14.98 -41.85
C TYR A 151 3.42 16.27 -42.56
N ARG A 152 2.55 17.29 -42.54
CA ARG A 152 2.77 18.61 -43.14
C ARG A 152 2.48 19.70 -42.12
N VAL A 153 3.25 20.79 -42.19
CA VAL A 153 3.06 22.01 -41.37
C VAL A 153 2.67 23.14 -42.31
N ARG A 154 1.76 24.00 -41.85
CA ARG A 154 1.37 25.20 -42.60
C ARG A 154 2.36 26.33 -42.29
N THR A 155 2.94 26.90 -43.33
CA THR A 155 3.82 28.07 -43.24
C THR A 155 3.23 29.17 -44.11
N GLY A 156 2.61 30.17 -43.47
CA GLY A 156 1.80 31.19 -44.15
C GLY A 156 0.61 30.58 -44.91
N LYS A 157 0.59 30.77 -46.24
CA LYS A 157 -0.47 30.26 -47.12
C LYS A 157 -0.22 28.85 -47.68
N ARG A 158 0.95 28.25 -47.46
CA ARG A 158 1.35 26.97 -48.09
C ARG A 158 1.54 25.84 -47.08
N TRP A 159 1.27 24.60 -47.51
CA TRP A 159 1.61 23.39 -46.77
C TRP A 159 3.00 22.90 -47.16
N LYS A 160 3.87 22.69 -46.16
CA LYS A 160 5.24 22.22 -46.37
C LYS A 160 5.48 20.94 -45.58
N LYS A 161 6.28 20.04 -46.16
CA LYS A 161 6.84 18.89 -45.44
C LYS A 161 8.01 19.37 -44.56
N PRO A 162 7.90 19.35 -43.22
CA PRO A 162 8.97 19.84 -42.34
C PRO A 162 10.22 18.95 -42.45
N THR A 163 11.38 19.55 -42.16
CA THR A 163 12.64 18.80 -42.07
C THR A 163 12.70 17.99 -40.78
N LEU A 164 13.67 17.08 -40.65
CA LEU A 164 13.86 16.33 -39.41
C LEU A 164 14.19 17.28 -38.24
N GLY A 165 15.07 18.26 -38.48
CA GLY A 165 15.47 19.26 -37.48
C GLY A 165 14.29 20.11 -37.00
N ASP A 166 13.41 20.53 -37.92
CA ASP A 166 12.21 21.31 -37.56
C ASP A 166 11.33 20.52 -36.60
N ILE A 167 11.07 19.24 -36.88
CA ILE A 167 10.23 18.39 -36.03
C ILE A 167 10.87 18.19 -34.65
N THR A 168 12.17 17.89 -34.60
CA THR A 168 12.86 17.65 -33.33
C THR A 168 13.07 18.92 -32.51
N ARG A 169 12.93 20.12 -33.09
CA ARG A 169 13.05 21.41 -32.38
C ARG A 169 11.71 22.07 -32.04
N THR A 170 10.61 21.66 -32.68
CA THR A 170 9.30 22.32 -32.48
C THR A 170 8.24 21.40 -31.89
N ILE A 171 8.33 20.09 -32.11
CA ILE A 171 7.29 19.15 -31.70
C ILE A 171 7.71 18.44 -30.40
N PRO A 172 6.92 18.56 -29.32
CA PRO A 172 7.09 17.75 -28.12
C PRO A 172 6.98 16.25 -28.40
N TYR A 173 7.73 15.44 -27.67
CA TYR A 173 7.75 13.97 -27.79
C TYR A 173 6.34 13.35 -27.71
N SER A 174 5.52 13.82 -26.77
CA SER A 174 4.14 13.36 -26.55
C SER A 174 3.24 13.69 -27.74
N GLN A 175 3.37 14.89 -28.29
CA GLN A 175 2.61 15.34 -29.46
C GLN A 175 3.02 14.56 -30.70
N ALA A 176 4.32 14.33 -30.93
CA ALA A 176 4.81 13.54 -32.06
C ALA A 176 4.26 12.10 -32.01
N GLY A 177 4.28 11.46 -30.85
CA GLY A 177 3.70 10.12 -30.68
C GLY A 177 2.19 10.06 -30.93
N LEU A 178 1.46 11.11 -30.55
CA LEU A 178 0.02 11.22 -30.83
C LEU A 178 -0.27 11.43 -32.32
N LEU A 179 0.50 12.29 -32.98
CA LEU A 179 0.38 12.54 -34.43
C LEU A 179 0.69 11.28 -35.24
N ILE A 180 1.73 10.52 -34.89
CA ILE A 180 2.07 9.23 -35.52
C ILE A 180 0.92 8.22 -35.42
N ARG A 181 0.11 8.26 -34.36
CA ARG A 181 -1.02 7.34 -34.18
C ARG A 181 -2.26 7.76 -34.96
N LYS A 182 -2.38 9.04 -35.33
CA LYS A 182 -3.55 9.60 -36.01
C LYS A 182 -3.40 9.62 -37.54
N LEU A 183 -2.17 9.67 -38.04
CA LEU A 183 -1.82 9.61 -39.46
C LEU A 183 -1.55 8.17 -39.89
#